data_AF-A0A3A0BJ93-F1
#
_entry.id   AF-A0A3A0BJ93-F1
#
_cell.length_a   1.000
_cell.length_b   1.000
_cell.length_c   1.000
_cell.angle_alpha   90.00
_cell.angle_beta   90.00
_cell.angle_gamma   90.00
#
_symmetry.space_group_name_H-M   'P 1'
#
loop_
_entity.id
_entity.type
_entity.pdbx_description
1 polymer ?
#
loop_
_entity_poly.entity_id
_entity_poly.type
_entity_poly.pdbx_seq_one_letter_code
_entity_poly.pdbx_strand_id
1 'polypeptide(L)'
;MASQNPARDRRLGARVGRYVRWGQVRPALQAVMPPVAQQEMLLSGSATLNAQIWFSQFPLRPTSGWAVIAALLAVGSLTRPLALDWRDVALLLLLADPLWGSIWRMAAGRLEMLPLREPDARPQVWLPYLEPKSPAARLLGRDDHGVLHLVMRVVFPTVALALAVALVLGQQAVLLTLLVAGLSVGGWIARHSVQHVPAFFHSAVTVALPWLLALHQAGVTPAHERWPAYMTLIALWFLHNWGEGRCLRRTGDRLGVGLLAVADVGMALLLIVARAPLWLALMSVLWLPTWLLVYQRRPLQRLNFWWLAAMLVSGVALGQSG
;
A
#
# COMPACT_ATOMS: atom_id res chain seq x y z
N MET A 1 -46.19 37.21 64.73
CA MET A 1 -46.43 38.63 64.37
C MET A 1 -45.94 38.79 62.93
N ALA A 2 -46.75 38.62 61.88
CA ALA A 2 -47.97 39.33 61.52
C ALA A 2 -47.74 40.84 61.31
N SER A 3 -47.44 41.26 60.07
CA SER A 3 -48.16 42.35 59.41
C SER A 3 -47.94 42.30 57.89
N GLN A 4 -48.96 41.83 57.17
CA GLN A 4 -49.29 42.27 55.82
C GLN A 4 -49.64 43.78 55.88
N ASN A 5 -49.37 44.57 54.82
CA ASN A 5 -50.39 45.28 54.03
C ASN A 5 -49.81 46.22 52.94
N PRO A 6 -50.59 46.69 51.94
CA PRO A 6 -50.36 46.33 50.55
C PRO A 6 -50.55 47.55 49.58
N ALA A 7 -50.68 47.23 48.28
CA ALA A 7 -51.33 48.05 47.24
C ALA A 7 -50.60 49.36 46.88
N ARG A 8 -50.58 49.89 45.66
CA ARG A 8 -51.38 49.75 44.44
C ARG A 8 -50.56 50.58 43.43
N ASP A 9 -50.32 50.12 42.21
CA ASP A 9 -51.17 50.51 41.08
C ASP A 9 -50.60 50.04 39.75
N ARG A 10 -51.55 49.82 38.84
CA ARG A 10 -51.40 49.31 37.48
C ARG A 10 -50.74 50.36 36.58
N ARG A 11 -50.00 49.92 35.55
CA ARG A 11 -50.41 50.01 34.13
C ARG A 11 -49.26 49.66 33.18
N LEU A 12 -49.54 48.67 32.33
CA LEU A 12 -49.37 48.65 30.87
C LEU A 12 -48.07 49.22 30.29
N GLY A 13 -47.23 48.33 29.75
CA GLY A 13 -46.13 48.71 28.87
C GLY A 13 -45.54 47.49 28.18
N ALA A 14 -46.17 47.07 27.08
CA ALA A 14 -45.68 46.03 26.20
C ALA A 14 -44.21 46.22 25.81
N ARG A 15 -43.39 45.18 25.97
CA ARG A 15 -42.40 44.80 24.96
C ARG A 15 -41.83 43.40 25.23
N VAL A 16 -42.35 42.47 24.44
CA VAL A 16 -41.74 41.17 24.15
C VAL A 16 -40.37 41.41 23.52
N GLY A 17 -39.30 41.20 24.28
CA GLY A 17 -37.92 41.23 23.82
C GLY A 17 -37.31 39.84 23.91
N ARG A 18 -37.75 38.95 23.03
CA ARG A 18 -37.27 37.56 22.91
C ARG A 18 -35.85 37.61 22.33
N TYR A 19 -34.82 37.42 23.16
CA TYR A 19 -33.46 37.13 22.67
C TYR A 19 -33.48 35.74 22.03
N VAL A 20 -33.70 35.69 20.72
CA VAL A 20 -33.53 34.49 19.90
C VAL A 20 -32.03 34.25 19.76
N ARG A 21 -31.56 33.20 20.40
CA ARG A 21 -30.20 32.66 20.33
C ARG A 21 -29.96 32.17 18.89
N TRP A 22 -29.18 32.93 18.11
CA TRP A 22 -28.77 32.60 16.73
C TRP A 22 -27.76 31.43 16.66
N GLY A 23 -28.05 30.31 17.31
CA GLY A 23 -27.19 29.13 17.37
C GLY A 23 -27.87 27.80 16.98
N GLN A 24 -29.16 27.79 16.62
CA GLN A 24 -29.92 26.55 16.43
C GLN A 24 -30.77 26.46 15.16
N VAL A 25 -30.49 27.25 14.12
CA VAL A 25 -31.27 27.19 12.86
C VAL A 25 -30.51 26.49 11.71
N ARG A 26 -29.33 25.91 11.95
CA ARG A 26 -28.62 25.12 10.94
C ARG A 26 -28.96 23.63 10.80
N PRO A 27 -29.68 22.91 11.70
CA PRO A 27 -29.97 21.50 11.45
C PRO A 27 -31.26 21.24 10.67
N ALA A 28 -32.14 22.22 10.48
CA ALA A 28 -33.46 21.98 9.87
C ALA A 28 -33.50 22.11 8.34
N LEU A 29 -32.58 22.86 7.72
CA LEU A 29 -32.52 23.01 6.25
C LEU A 29 -31.65 21.94 5.55
N GLN A 30 -30.96 21.08 6.31
CA GLN A 30 -30.29 19.88 5.78
C GLN A 30 -31.22 18.66 5.67
N ALA A 31 -32.46 18.75 6.16
CA ALA A 31 -33.40 17.62 6.17
C ALA A 31 -34.33 17.57 4.93
N VAL A 32 -34.23 18.52 4.00
CA VAL A 32 -35.16 18.65 2.85
C VAL A 32 -34.47 18.49 1.49
N MET A 33 -33.15 18.32 1.46
CA MET A 33 -32.46 17.90 0.24
C MET A 33 -31.95 16.47 0.43
N PRO A 34 -32.47 15.47 -0.30
CA PRO A 34 -31.77 14.19 -0.36
C PRO A 34 -30.37 14.48 -0.94
N PRO A 35 -29.30 13.89 -0.40
CA PRO A 35 -28.01 13.96 -1.06
C PRO A 35 -28.12 13.22 -2.39
N VAL A 36 -28.29 13.95 -3.50
CA VAL A 36 -28.26 13.44 -4.89
C VAL A 36 -26.81 13.06 -5.28
N ALA A 37 -26.05 12.45 -4.38
CA ALA A 37 -24.66 12.04 -4.62
C ALA A 37 -24.23 10.81 -3.81
N GLN A 38 -25.18 9.95 -3.39
CA GLN A 38 -24.86 8.67 -2.74
C GLN A 38 -25.54 7.45 -3.39
N GLN A 39 -26.27 7.65 -4.48
CA GLN A 39 -27.17 6.62 -5.03
C GLN A 39 -26.61 5.84 -6.24
N GLU A 40 -25.38 6.11 -6.67
CA GLU A 40 -24.71 5.33 -7.73
C GLU A 40 -23.27 4.97 -7.35
N MET A 41 -23.12 4.26 -6.25
CA MET A 41 -22.02 3.28 -6.11
C MET A 41 -22.55 2.00 -5.47
N LEU A 42 -23.75 1.60 -5.88
CA LEU A 42 -24.15 0.19 -5.95
C LEU A 42 -23.42 -0.48 -7.13
N LEU A 43 -22.10 -0.39 -7.16
CA LEU A 43 -21.28 -1.17 -8.09
C LEU A 43 -20.81 -2.43 -7.36
N SER A 44 -21.54 -3.51 -7.65
CA SER A 44 -21.06 -4.89 -7.68
C SER A 44 -20.70 -5.55 -6.35
N GLY A 45 -21.73 -5.98 -5.61
CA GLY A 45 -21.66 -7.13 -4.68
C GLY A 45 -21.42 -8.50 -5.37
N SER A 46 -20.95 -8.49 -6.62
CA SER A 46 -20.71 -9.63 -7.52
C SER A 46 -19.29 -9.64 -8.10
N ALA A 47 -18.29 -9.19 -7.34
CA ALA A 47 -16.90 -9.31 -7.78
C ALA A 47 -16.37 -10.72 -7.44
N THR A 48 -16.28 -11.60 -8.44
CA THR A 48 -15.59 -12.90 -8.35
C THR A 48 -14.07 -12.76 -8.43
N LEU A 49 -13.60 -11.63 -8.97
CA LEU A 49 -12.18 -11.28 -9.07
C LEU A 49 -11.96 -9.93 -8.39
N ASN A 50 -11.11 -9.91 -7.37
CA ASN A 50 -10.65 -8.70 -6.74
C ASN A 50 -9.32 -8.31 -7.38
N ALA A 51 -9.34 -7.76 -8.60
CA ALA A 51 -8.14 -7.21 -9.23
C ALA A 51 -7.85 -5.85 -8.57
N GLN A 52 -6.87 -5.82 -7.66
CA GLN A 52 -6.47 -4.59 -6.98
C GLN A 52 -5.06 -4.25 -7.42
N ILE A 53 -4.96 -3.25 -8.28
CA ILE A 53 -3.67 -2.62 -8.59
C ILE A 53 -3.08 -2.12 -7.26
N TRP A 54 -1.76 -2.19 -7.09
CA TRP A 54 -1.03 -1.65 -5.91
C TRP A 54 -1.16 -0.13 -5.75
N PHE A 55 -2.09 0.52 -6.45
CA PHE A 55 -2.58 1.84 -6.13
C PHE A 55 -3.25 1.83 -4.76
N SER A 56 -2.42 1.99 -3.72
CA SER A 56 -2.81 2.79 -2.56
C SER A 56 -3.15 4.21 -3.04
N GLN A 57 -3.63 5.08 -2.13
CA GLN A 57 -4.11 6.44 -2.42
C GLN A 57 -3.16 7.36 -3.24
N PHE A 58 -1.96 6.90 -3.60
CA PHE A 58 -0.97 7.61 -4.41
C PHE A 58 -0.45 6.74 -5.56
N PRO A 59 -0.65 7.13 -6.83
CA PRO A 59 -0.21 6.34 -8.00
C PRO A 59 1.31 6.28 -8.22
N LEU A 60 2.07 7.10 -7.48
CA LEU A 60 3.51 7.31 -7.68
C LEU A 60 4.37 6.68 -6.58
N ARG A 61 3.92 5.58 -5.97
CA ARG A 61 4.72 4.81 -5.00
C ARG A 61 5.51 3.72 -5.72
N PRO A 62 6.71 3.32 -5.25
CA PRO A 62 7.34 2.09 -5.75
C PRO A 62 6.40 0.90 -5.53
N THR A 63 5.75 0.44 -6.60
CA THR A 63 4.93 -0.76 -6.64
C THR A 63 5.67 -1.85 -7.40
N SER A 64 5.14 -3.07 -7.36
CA SER A 64 5.70 -4.20 -8.11
C SER A 64 5.73 -3.97 -9.61
N GLY A 65 4.76 -3.26 -10.19
CA GLY A 65 4.78 -2.84 -11.59
C GLY A 65 5.97 -1.94 -11.90
N TRP A 66 6.27 -0.97 -11.02
CA TRP A 66 7.44 -0.10 -11.20
C TRP A 66 8.77 -0.85 -10.99
N ALA A 67 8.82 -1.83 -10.08
CA ALA A 67 10.00 -2.68 -9.90
C ALA A 67 10.28 -3.53 -11.14
N VAL A 68 9.23 -4.05 -11.79
CA VAL A 68 9.31 -4.69 -13.11
C VAL A 68 9.89 -3.73 -14.16
N ILE A 69 9.37 -2.51 -14.24
CA ILE A 69 9.86 -1.52 -15.22
C ILE A 69 11.33 -1.19 -14.94
N ALA A 70 11.70 -0.96 -13.68
CA ALA A 70 13.09 -0.72 -13.29
C ALA A 70 14.01 -1.88 -13.67
N ALA A 71 13.55 -3.12 -13.54
CA ALA A 71 14.28 -4.31 -13.98
C ALA A 71 14.49 -4.35 -15.49
N LEU A 72 13.43 -4.10 -16.28
CA LEU A 72 13.53 -4.03 -17.73
C LEU A 72 14.46 -2.89 -18.19
N LEU A 73 14.45 -1.75 -17.49
CA LEU A 73 15.40 -0.66 -17.72
C LEU A 73 16.84 -1.07 -17.37
N ALA A 74 17.04 -1.82 -16.29
CA ALA A 74 18.34 -2.37 -15.88
C ALA A 74 18.95 -3.32 -16.90
N VAL A 75 18.13 -4.07 -17.64
CA VAL A 75 18.61 -4.94 -18.73
C VAL A 75 18.96 -4.13 -19.99
N GLY A 76 18.66 -2.83 -20.04
CA GLY A 76 19.00 -1.97 -21.17
C GLY A 76 17.92 -1.92 -22.26
N SER A 77 16.65 -2.14 -21.90
CA SER A 77 15.50 -2.09 -22.82
C SER A 77 15.34 -0.78 -23.62
N LEU A 78 15.94 0.32 -23.15
CA LEU A 78 15.98 1.59 -23.89
C LEU A 78 17.00 1.60 -25.03
N THR A 79 18.01 0.74 -24.96
CA THR A 79 19.16 0.73 -25.87
C THR A 79 19.20 -0.49 -26.78
N ARG A 80 18.57 -1.59 -26.37
CA ARG A 80 18.55 -2.86 -27.11
C ARG A 80 17.11 -3.37 -27.19
N PRO A 81 16.68 -3.90 -28.33
CA PRO A 81 15.39 -4.57 -28.42
C PRO A 81 15.41 -5.76 -27.45
N LEU A 82 14.45 -5.78 -26.52
CA LEU A 82 14.23 -6.95 -25.68
C LEU A 82 13.75 -8.10 -26.56
N ALA A 83 14.15 -9.32 -26.23
CA ALA A 83 13.58 -10.54 -26.82
C ALA A 83 12.14 -10.83 -26.33
N LEU A 84 11.53 -9.90 -25.58
CA LEU A 84 10.20 -10.02 -25.01
C LEU A 84 9.16 -9.41 -25.94
N ASP A 85 8.15 -10.20 -26.28
CA ASP A 85 6.98 -9.69 -26.95
C ASP A 85 6.19 -8.74 -26.03
N TRP A 86 5.49 -7.78 -26.62
CA TRP A 86 4.64 -6.84 -25.85
C TRP A 86 3.57 -7.58 -25.00
N ARG A 87 3.14 -8.76 -25.47
CA ARG A 87 2.20 -9.64 -24.76
C ARG A 87 2.80 -10.16 -23.47
N ASP A 88 4.05 -10.59 -23.50
CA ASP A 88 4.77 -11.09 -22.33
C ASP A 88 5.00 -9.98 -21.32
N VAL A 89 5.34 -8.77 -21.79
CA VAL A 89 5.44 -7.58 -20.93
C VAL A 89 4.10 -7.27 -20.26
N ALA A 90 3.00 -7.32 -21.01
CA ALA A 90 1.66 -7.07 -20.46
C ALA A 90 1.27 -8.14 -19.42
N LEU A 91 1.51 -9.42 -19.70
CA LEU A 91 1.26 -10.52 -18.76
C LEU A 91 2.15 -10.43 -17.52
N LEU A 92 3.40 -10.02 -17.69
CA LEU A 92 4.34 -9.83 -16.59
C LEU A 92 3.90 -8.69 -15.67
N LEU A 93 3.48 -7.55 -16.23
CA LEU A 93 2.90 -6.44 -15.45
C LEU A 93 1.58 -6.84 -14.77
N LEU A 94 0.72 -7.58 -15.46
CA LEU A 94 -0.52 -8.12 -14.91
C LEU A 94 -0.25 -9.09 -13.73
N LEU A 95 0.75 -9.96 -13.87
CA LEU A 95 1.08 -10.91 -12.82
C LEU A 95 1.70 -10.21 -11.61
N ALA A 96 2.71 -9.38 -11.84
CA ALA A 96 3.49 -8.76 -10.78
C ALA A 96 2.72 -7.69 -10.01
N ASP A 97 1.88 -6.88 -10.68
CA ASP A 97 1.15 -5.79 -10.04
C ASP A 97 -0.22 -6.25 -9.50
N PRO A 98 -1.29 -6.34 -10.31
CA PRO A 98 -2.61 -6.61 -9.77
C PRO A 98 -2.75 -8.02 -9.19
N LEU A 99 -2.20 -9.08 -9.81
CA LEU A 99 -2.44 -10.45 -9.31
C LEU A 99 -1.65 -10.76 -8.04
N TRP A 100 -0.35 -10.51 -8.01
CA TRP A 100 0.45 -10.68 -6.79
C TRP A 100 0.04 -9.69 -5.69
N GLY A 101 -0.37 -8.48 -6.05
CA GLY A 101 -0.92 -7.51 -5.10
C GLY A 101 -2.20 -7.99 -4.43
N SER A 102 -3.13 -8.54 -5.21
CA SER A 102 -4.32 -9.16 -4.67
C SER A 102 -3.99 -10.32 -3.74
N ILE A 103 -3.07 -11.22 -4.11
CA ILE A 103 -2.64 -12.34 -3.24
C ILE A 103 -2.10 -11.82 -1.90
N TRP A 104 -1.22 -10.81 -1.94
CA TRP A 104 -0.63 -10.23 -0.74
C TRP A 104 -1.65 -9.53 0.17
N ARG A 105 -2.51 -8.67 -0.41
CA ARG A 105 -3.52 -7.91 0.33
C ARG A 105 -4.61 -8.80 0.90
N MET A 106 -4.96 -9.89 0.23
CA MET A 106 -5.86 -10.89 0.79
C MET A 106 -5.26 -11.56 2.04
N ALA A 107 -3.95 -11.76 2.07
CA ALA A 107 -3.30 -12.24 3.28
C ALA A 107 -3.07 -11.13 4.34
N ALA A 108 -3.45 -9.88 4.08
CA ALA A 108 -3.35 -8.79 5.04
C ALA A 108 -4.63 -8.57 5.87
N GLY A 109 -5.74 -9.24 5.53
CA GLY A 109 -7.00 -9.21 6.27
C GLY A 109 -8.04 -8.22 5.70
N ARG A 110 -9.29 -8.32 6.18
CA ARG A 110 -10.47 -7.57 5.65
C ARG A 110 -10.23 -6.06 5.52
N LEU A 111 -9.54 -5.44 6.50
CA LEU A 111 -9.29 -4.00 6.54
C LEU A 111 -8.41 -3.49 5.39
N GLU A 112 -7.58 -4.34 4.81
CA GLU A 112 -6.81 -4.01 3.61
C GLU A 112 -7.48 -4.48 2.31
N MET A 113 -8.45 -5.40 2.36
CA MET A 113 -9.16 -5.91 1.17
C MET A 113 -10.24 -4.96 0.66
N LEU A 114 -10.82 -4.12 1.51
CA LEU A 114 -11.84 -3.14 1.16
C LEU A 114 -11.55 -1.84 1.94
N PRO A 115 -11.12 -0.74 1.30
CA PRO A 115 -11.22 0.59 1.92
C PRO A 115 -12.67 1.07 1.89
N LEU A 116 -13.65 0.16 1.91
CA LEU A 116 -14.96 0.47 2.42
C LEU A 116 -14.69 0.76 3.89
N ARG A 117 -14.59 2.04 4.25
CA ARG A 117 -14.97 2.45 5.60
C ARG A 117 -16.24 1.68 5.87
N GLU A 118 -16.22 0.75 6.82
CA GLU A 118 -17.48 0.25 7.36
C GLU A 118 -18.29 1.52 7.61
N PRO A 119 -19.49 1.65 7.02
CA PRO A 119 -20.42 2.61 7.57
C PRO A 119 -20.37 2.33 9.06
N ASP A 120 -20.16 3.36 9.88
CA ASP A 120 -20.49 3.32 11.31
C ASP A 120 -22.02 3.10 11.40
N ALA A 121 -22.51 1.96 10.91
CA ALA A 121 -23.83 1.44 11.11
C ALA A 121 -23.79 0.98 12.55
N ARG A 122 -23.93 1.95 13.46
CA ARG A 122 -24.26 1.69 14.85
C ARG A 122 -25.40 0.67 14.79
N PRO A 123 -25.20 -0.57 15.28
CA PRO A 123 -26.29 -1.52 15.32
C PRO A 123 -27.41 -0.85 16.12
N GLN A 124 -28.55 -0.62 15.46
CA GLN A 124 -29.72 0.04 16.07
C GLN A 124 -30.28 -0.74 17.27
N VAL A 125 -29.75 -1.95 17.52
CA VAL A 125 -30.09 -2.80 18.64
C VAL A 125 -28.85 -3.05 19.49
N TRP A 126 -28.80 -2.43 20.66
CA TRP A 126 -27.75 -2.61 21.66
C TRP A 126 -28.00 -3.92 22.41
N LEU A 127 -27.31 -4.99 22.01
CA LEU A 127 -27.29 -6.26 22.72
C LEU A 127 -25.96 -6.36 23.49
N PRO A 128 -25.96 -6.45 24.83
CA PRO A 128 -24.76 -6.40 25.66
C PRO A 128 -23.70 -7.47 25.31
N TYR A 129 -24.12 -8.59 24.72
CA TYR A 129 -23.23 -9.67 24.32
C TYR A 129 -22.55 -9.45 22.95
N LEU A 130 -22.97 -8.44 22.18
CA LEU A 130 -22.30 -8.02 20.94
C LEU A 130 -21.19 -6.97 21.19
N GLU A 131 -20.93 -6.59 22.44
CA GLU A 131 -19.82 -5.68 22.75
C GLU A 131 -18.47 -6.31 22.38
N PRO A 132 -17.53 -5.57 21.74
CA PRO A 132 -16.22 -6.10 21.32
C PRO A 132 -15.36 -6.69 22.44
N LYS A 133 -15.69 -6.37 23.70
CA LYS A 133 -15.00 -6.86 24.89
C LYS A 133 -15.70 -8.05 25.55
N SER A 134 -16.85 -8.49 25.04
CA SER A 134 -17.63 -9.53 25.66
C SER A 134 -17.02 -10.93 25.40
N PRO A 135 -17.21 -11.90 26.31
CA PRO A 135 -16.81 -13.29 26.10
C PRO A 135 -17.54 -13.92 24.91
N ALA A 136 -18.80 -13.55 24.69
CA ALA A 136 -19.61 -14.00 23.57
C ALA A 136 -19.12 -13.42 22.24
N ALA A 137 -18.63 -12.18 22.19
CA ALA A 137 -17.99 -11.63 20.99
C ALA A 137 -16.61 -12.25 20.73
N ARG A 138 -15.92 -12.75 21.76
CA ARG A 138 -14.70 -13.55 21.59
C ARG A 138 -14.96 -14.97 21.07
N LEU A 139 -16.13 -15.54 21.38
CA LEU A 139 -16.56 -16.89 20.97
C LEU A 139 -17.40 -16.93 19.69
N LEU A 140 -18.24 -15.92 19.45
CA LEU A 140 -19.19 -15.79 18.32
C LEU A 140 -18.86 -14.61 17.39
N GLY A 141 -18.21 -13.55 17.91
CA GLY A 141 -17.73 -12.41 17.12
C GLY A 141 -16.34 -12.63 16.52
N ARG A 142 -15.73 -13.80 16.77
CA ARG A 142 -14.60 -14.29 16.00
C ARG A 142 -15.17 -14.89 14.70
N ASP A 143 -15.17 -14.01 13.71
CA ASP A 143 -15.39 -14.09 12.26
C ASP A 143 -15.25 -15.45 11.52
N ASP A 144 -15.71 -16.59 12.06
CA ASP A 144 -15.49 -17.93 11.48
C ASP A 144 -16.50 -18.30 10.37
N HIS A 145 -17.60 -17.57 10.22
CA HIS A 145 -18.59 -17.83 9.15
C HIS A 145 -18.33 -17.09 7.84
N GLY A 146 -17.33 -16.20 7.78
CA GLY A 146 -17.01 -15.42 6.58
C GLY A 146 -15.71 -15.82 5.88
N VAL A 147 -14.74 -16.36 6.61
CA VAL A 147 -13.37 -16.59 6.08
C VAL A 147 -13.39 -17.67 5.01
N LEU A 148 -14.02 -18.82 5.23
CA LEU A 148 -14.07 -19.89 4.23
C LEU A 148 -14.79 -19.44 2.95
N HIS A 149 -15.90 -18.72 3.08
CA HIS A 149 -16.62 -18.16 1.94
C HIS A 149 -15.78 -17.13 1.18
N LEU A 150 -15.04 -16.26 1.89
CA LEU A 150 -14.16 -15.27 1.28
C LEU A 150 -12.93 -15.92 0.62
N VAL A 151 -12.38 -16.97 1.24
CA VAL A 151 -11.30 -17.79 0.67
C VAL A 151 -11.76 -18.47 -0.62
N MET A 152 -12.89 -19.15 -0.60
CA MET A 152 -13.40 -19.89 -1.77
C MET A 152 -13.90 -18.97 -2.88
N ARG A 153 -14.46 -17.80 -2.55
CA ARG A 153 -15.05 -16.88 -3.53
C ARG A 153 -14.06 -15.88 -4.12
N VAL A 154 -13.01 -15.51 -3.40
CA VAL A 154 -12.10 -14.42 -3.80
C VAL A 154 -10.65 -14.89 -3.86
N VAL A 155 -10.15 -15.56 -2.81
CA VAL A 155 -8.74 -15.98 -2.75
C VAL A 155 -8.46 -17.06 -3.79
N PHE A 156 -9.27 -18.10 -3.83
CA PHE A 156 -9.07 -19.23 -4.74
C PHE A 156 -9.11 -18.81 -6.21
N PRO A 157 -10.13 -18.08 -6.73
CA PRO A 157 -10.14 -17.64 -8.12
C PRO A 157 -8.96 -16.73 -8.48
N THR A 158 -8.53 -15.87 -7.55
CA THR A 158 -7.40 -14.96 -7.78
C THR A 158 -6.07 -15.72 -7.86
N VAL A 159 -5.83 -16.67 -6.95
CA VAL A 159 -4.64 -17.52 -6.97
C VAL A 159 -4.65 -18.41 -8.22
N ALA A 160 -5.80 -18.98 -8.57
CA ALA A 160 -5.95 -19.79 -9.79
C ALA A 160 -5.64 -18.97 -11.05
N LEU A 161 -6.16 -17.73 -11.15
CA LEU A 161 -5.87 -16.82 -12.26
C LEU A 161 -4.38 -16.43 -12.30
N ALA A 162 -3.76 -16.13 -11.15
CA ALA A 162 -2.34 -15.85 -11.07
C ALA A 162 -1.48 -17.03 -11.53
N LEU A 163 -1.85 -18.25 -11.13
CA LEU A 163 -1.18 -19.46 -11.59
C LEU A 163 -1.39 -19.70 -13.09
N ALA A 164 -2.58 -19.44 -13.63
CA ALA A 164 -2.85 -19.56 -15.05
C ALA A 164 -1.98 -18.58 -15.87
N VAL A 165 -1.90 -17.31 -15.47
CA VAL A 165 -1.02 -16.32 -16.10
C VAL A 165 0.47 -16.73 -15.95
N ALA A 166 0.86 -17.20 -14.77
CA ALA A 166 2.21 -17.67 -14.53
C ALA A 166 2.58 -18.89 -15.38
N LEU A 167 1.66 -19.81 -15.62
CA LEU A 167 1.87 -20.97 -16.51
C LEU A 167 2.16 -20.54 -17.95
N VAL A 168 1.48 -19.49 -18.44
CA VAL A 168 1.74 -18.92 -19.76
C VAL A 168 3.13 -18.29 -19.84
N LEU A 169 3.56 -17.60 -18.77
CA LEU A 169 4.89 -17.00 -18.67
C LEU A 169 6.01 -18.04 -18.44
N GLY A 170 5.67 -19.26 -17.99
CA GLY A 170 6.59 -20.38 -17.84
C GLY A 170 6.85 -20.80 -16.39
N GLN A 171 7.62 -21.88 -16.22
CA GLN A 171 7.81 -22.56 -14.93
C GLN A 171 8.30 -21.64 -13.81
N GLN A 172 9.17 -20.69 -14.13
CA GLN A 172 9.80 -19.82 -13.13
C GLN A 172 8.82 -18.77 -12.60
N ALA A 173 7.91 -18.28 -13.44
CA ALA A 173 6.81 -17.44 -13.01
C ALA A 173 5.87 -18.20 -12.06
N VAL A 174 5.64 -19.50 -12.28
CA VAL A 174 4.84 -20.35 -11.39
C VAL A 174 5.50 -20.48 -10.03
N LEU A 175 6.79 -20.81 -9.99
CA LEU A 175 7.55 -20.93 -8.74
C LEU A 175 7.55 -19.62 -7.93
N LEU A 176 7.78 -18.48 -8.59
CA LEU A 176 7.73 -17.18 -7.94
C LEU A 176 6.32 -16.82 -7.46
N THR A 177 5.28 -17.20 -8.20
CA THR A 177 3.88 -16.99 -7.77
C THR A 177 3.53 -17.83 -6.55
N LEU A 178 3.97 -19.09 -6.50
CA LEU A 178 3.82 -19.95 -5.32
C LEU A 178 4.59 -19.38 -4.12
N LEU A 179 5.80 -18.84 -4.35
CA LEU A 179 6.56 -18.16 -3.32
C LEU A 179 5.82 -16.92 -2.80
N VAL A 180 5.24 -16.08 -3.67
CA VAL A 180 4.40 -14.94 -3.26
C VAL A 180 3.22 -15.41 -2.41
N ALA A 181 2.53 -16.49 -2.78
CA ALA A 181 1.45 -17.06 -1.98
C ALA A 181 1.95 -17.51 -0.60
N GLY A 182 3.09 -18.21 -0.54
CA GLY A 182 3.71 -18.63 0.72
C GLY A 182 4.16 -17.46 1.60
N LEU A 183 4.80 -16.44 1.03
CA LEU A 183 5.16 -15.21 1.74
C LEU A 183 3.94 -14.44 2.22
N SER A 184 2.84 -14.48 1.46
CA SER A 184 1.57 -13.85 1.85
C SER A 184 0.99 -14.54 3.08
N VAL A 185 0.94 -15.88 3.10
CA VAL A 185 0.56 -16.65 4.29
C VAL A 185 1.51 -16.37 5.46
N GLY A 186 2.82 -16.35 5.22
CA GLY A 186 3.82 -15.99 6.24
C GLY A 186 3.62 -14.58 6.80
N GLY A 187 3.31 -13.61 5.93
CA GLY A 187 2.98 -12.24 6.31
C GLY A 187 1.68 -12.14 7.10
N TRP A 188 0.67 -12.96 6.77
CA TRP A 188 -0.55 -13.10 7.56
C TRP A 188 -0.22 -13.63 8.96
N ILE A 189 0.48 -14.76 9.07
CA ILE A 189 0.89 -15.35 10.36
C ILE A 189 1.67 -14.32 11.17
N ALA A 190 2.69 -13.72 10.58
CA ALA A 190 3.55 -12.74 11.24
C ALA A 190 2.77 -11.52 11.73
N ARG A 191 1.79 -10.99 10.97
CA ARG A 191 0.94 -9.89 11.45
C ARG A 191 0.16 -10.26 12.71
N HIS A 192 -0.27 -11.52 12.82
CA HIS A 192 -1.10 -11.99 13.93
C HIS A 192 -0.28 -12.52 15.11
N SER A 193 0.98 -12.93 14.91
CA SER A 193 1.86 -13.47 15.95
C SER A 193 2.98 -12.52 16.37
N VAL A 194 3.50 -11.70 15.48
CA VAL A 194 4.70 -10.85 15.68
C VAL A 194 4.50 -9.47 15.03
N GLN A 195 4.08 -8.49 15.82
CA GLN A 195 3.69 -7.12 15.37
C GLN A 195 4.74 -6.35 14.53
N HIS A 196 5.99 -6.80 14.41
CA HIS A 196 7.14 -6.05 13.86
C HIS A 196 7.69 -6.53 12.50
N VAL A 197 7.26 -7.67 11.96
CA VAL A 197 7.80 -8.30 10.73
C VAL A 197 7.11 -7.94 9.37
N PRO A 198 5.93 -7.28 9.27
CA PRO A 198 5.22 -7.15 7.98
C PRO A 198 5.98 -6.39 6.88
N ALA A 199 6.89 -5.47 7.23
CA ALA A 199 7.60 -4.64 6.25
C ALA A 199 8.63 -5.43 5.41
N PHE A 200 9.23 -6.49 5.97
CA PHE A 200 10.20 -7.32 5.27
C PHE A 200 9.52 -8.11 4.13
N PHE A 201 8.47 -8.85 4.46
CA PHE A 201 7.70 -9.63 3.48
C PHE A 201 7.06 -8.74 2.40
N HIS A 202 6.55 -7.57 2.80
CA HIS A 202 6.04 -6.59 1.86
C HIS A 202 7.11 -6.17 0.85
N SER A 203 8.33 -5.91 1.30
CA SER A 203 9.44 -5.51 0.41
C SER A 203 9.85 -6.63 -0.55
N ALA A 204 9.74 -7.88 -0.12
CA ALA A 204 10.02 -9.03 -0.98
C ALA A 204 9.01 -9.12 -2.12
N VAL A 205 7.72 -9.02 -1.80
CA VAL A 205 6.63 -9.17 -2.77
C VAL A 205 6.50 -7.95 -3.68
N THR A 206 6.83 -6.74 -3.21
CA THR A 206 6.69 -5.50 -4.01
C THR A 206 7.92 -5.12 -4.80
N VAL A 207 9.11 -5.58 -4.43
CA VAL A 207 10.36 -5.16 -5.09
C VAL A 207 11.15 -6.37 -5.56
N ALA A 208 11.59 -7.23 -4.64
CA ALA A 208 12.56 -8.28 -4.99
C ALA A 208 12.01 -9.31 -5.98
N LEU A 209 10.85 -9.90 -5.69
CA LEU A 209 10.26 -10.94 -6.54
C LEU A 209 9.83 -10.42 -7.92
N PRO A 210 9.17 -9.24 -8.03
CA PRO A 210 8.81 -8.68 -9.33
C PRO A 210 10.03 -8.41 -10.21
N TRP A 211 11.10 -7.91 -9.60
CA TRP A 211 12.35 -7.63 -10.28
C TRP A 211 13.03 -8.92 -10.76
N LEU A 212 13.09 -9.96 -9.90
CA LEU A 212 13.61 -11.28 -10.26
C LEU A 212 12.82 -11.91 -11.41
N LEU A 213 11.49 -11.81 -11.38
CA LEU A 213 10.62 -12.28 -12.46
C LEU A 213 10.96 -11.58 -13.78
N ALA A 214 11.07 -10.25 -13.76
CA ALA A 214 11.40 -9.47 -14.96
C ALA A 214 12.78 -9.80 -15.54
N LEU A 215 13.80 -9.97 -14.70
CA LEU A 215 15.14 -10.39 -15.15
C LEU A 215 15.11 -11.78 -15.77
N HIS A 216 14.40 -12.71 -15.15
CA HIS A 216 14.24 -14.06 -15.69
C HIS A 216 13.61 -14.02 -17.09
N GLN A 217 12.50 -13.29 -17.25
CA GLN A 217 11.81 -13.20 -18.53
C GLN A 217 12.65 -12.46 -19.58
N ALA A 218 13.50 -11.54 -19.17
CA ALA A 218 14.47 -10.91 -20.06
C ALA A 218 15.68 -11.81 -20.41
N GLY A 219 15.69 -13.08 -19.97
CA GLY A 219 16.76 -14.04 -20.28
C GLY A 219 18.05 -13.86 -19.45
N VAL A 220 17.99 -13.11 -18.36
CA VAL A 220 19.15 -12.86 -17.49
C VAL A 220 19.34 -14.06 -16.55
N THR A 221 20.36 -14.86 -16.84
CA THR A 221 20.73 -16.05 -16.04
C THR A 221 21.96 -15.77 -15.15
N PRO A 222 22.27 -16.65 -14.17
CA PRO A 222 23.49 -16.53 -13.37
C PRO A 222 24.80 -16.52 -14.18
N ALA A 223 24.78 -17.04 -15.41
CA ALA A 223 25.93 -17.00 -16.32
C ALA A 223 26.12 -15.63 -17.00
N HIS A 224 25.16 -14.71 -16.86
CA HIS A 224 25.26 -13.37 -17.41
C HIS A 224 26.33 -12.58 -16.65
N GLU A 225 27.27 -11.95 -17.37
CA GLU A 225 28.44 -11.27 -16.77
C GLU A 225 28.07 -10.28 -15.66
N ARG A 226 26.94 -9.58 -15.84
CA ARG A 226 26.45 -8.53 -14.93
C ARG A 226 25.44 -9.02 -13.89
N TRP A 227 25.21 -10.33 -13.82
CA TRP A 227 24.29 -10.92 -12.87
C TRP A 227 24.53 -10.47 -11.42
N PRO A 228 25.79 -10.38 -10.92
CA PRO A 228 26.05 -9.88 -9.57
C PRO A 228 25.57 -8.43 -9.37
N ALA A 229 25.69 -7.57 -10.38
CA ALA A 229 25.26 -6.18 -10.28
C ALA A 229 23.72 -6.08 -10.21
N TYR A 230 23.00 -6.89 -11.00
CA TYR A 230 21.54 -6.95 -10.93
C TYR A 230 21.05 -7.45 -9.57
N MET A 231 21.63 -8.53 -9.05
CA MET A 231 21.26 -9.07 -7.73
C MET A 231 21.59 -8.07 -6.62
N THR A 232 22.72 -7.37 -6.72
CA THR A 232 23.10 -6.31 -5.77
C THR A 232 22.07 -5.19 -5.78
N LEU A 233 21.66 -4.71 -6.96
CA LEU A 233 20.66 -3.65 -7.07
C LEU A 233 19.30 -4.07 -6.50
N ILE A 234 18.88 -5.32 -6.74
CA ILE A 234 17.66 -5.88 -6.14
C ILE A 234 17.76 -5.88 -4.61
N ALA A 235 18.87 -6.38 -4.06
CA ALA A 235 19.08 -6.46 -2.63
C ALA A 235 19.06 -5.06 -1.98
N LEU A 236 19.66 -4.07 -2.63
CA LEU A 236 19.69 -2.69 -2.15
C LEU A 236 18.31 -2.04 -2.20
N TRP A 237 17.54 -2.21 -3.29
CA TRP A 237 16.16 -1.70 -3.35
C TRP A 237 15.21 -2.42 -2.41
N PHE A 238 15.40 -3.72 -2.19
CA PHE A 238 14.70 -4.47 -1.15
C PHE A 238 14.99 -3.87 0.24
N LEU A 239 16.25 -3.61 0.55
CA LEU A 239 16.69 -3.02 1.81
C LEU A 239 16.13 -1.60 1.98
N HIS A 240 16.18 -0.79 0.91
CA HIS A 240 15.63 0.56 0.88
C HIS A 240 14.13 0.56 1.17
N ASN A 241 13.35 -0.23 0.44
CA ASN A 241 11.89 -0.32 0.63
C ASN A 241 11.53 -0.88 2.02
N TRP A 242 12.35 -1.79 2.55
CA TRP A 242 12.19 -2.27 3.92
C TRP A 242 12.43 -1.14 4.95
N GLY A 243 13.50 -0.37 4.77
CA GLY A 243 13.80 0.82 5.57
C GLY A 243 12.68 1.86 5.52
N GLU A 244 12.19 2.19 4.32
CA GLU A 244 11.02 3.04 4.09
C GLU A 244 9.82 2.55 4.91
N GLY A 245 9.45 1.27 4.71
CA GLY A 245 8.27 0.69 5.34
C GLY A 245 8.31 0.74 6.87
N ARG A 246 9.51 0.75 7.47
CA ARG A 246 9.72 0.97 8.91
C ARG A 246 9.57 2.44 9.29
N CYS A 247 10.25 3.35 8.59
CA CYS A 247 10.22 4.79 8.87
C CYS A 247 8.82 5.40 8.70
N LEU A 248 8.00 4.87 7.79
CA LEU A 248 6.61 5.32 7.60
C LEU A 248 5.69 4.91 8.76
N ARG A 249 5.96 3.78 9.43
CA ARG A 249 5.16 3.30 10.57
C ARG A 249 5.59 3.92 11.89
N ARG A 250 6.88 4.23 12.04
CA ARG A 250 7.45 4.82 13.26
C ARG A 250 8.44 5.92 12.92
N THR A 251 8.05 7.16 13.16
CA THR A 251 8.95 8.31 13.04
C THR A 251 10.13 8.15 14.01
N GLY A 252 11.35 8.31 13.50
CA GLY A 252 12.58 8.16 14.28
C GLY A 252 13.06 6.71 14.49
N ASP A 253 12.55 5.74 13.73
CA ASP A 253 13.10 4.37 13.74
C ASP A 253 14.54 4.37 13.18
N ARG A 254 15.52 4.25 14.10
CA ARG A 254 16.96 4.22 13.77
C ARG A 254 17.33 3.06 12.86
N LEU A 255 16.69 1.90 13.03
CA LEU A 255 16.94 0.76 12.16
C LEU A 255 16.44 1.06 10.75
N GLY A 256 15.23 1.61 10.60
CA GLY A 256 14.71 2.02 9.29
C GLY A 256 15.62 3.02 8.57
N VAL A 257 16.09 4.05 9.30
CA VAL A 257 17.05 5.03 8.76
C VAL A 257 18.39 4.38 8.41
N GLY A 258 18.87 3.44 9.22
CA GLY A 258 20.09 2.68 8.94
C GLY A 258 19.98 1.83 7.67
N LEU A 259 18.84 1.16 7.46
CA LEU A 259 18.58 0.37 6.24
C LEU A 259 18.57 1.28 4.99
N LEU A 260 17.93 2.45 5.07
CA LEU A 260 17.96 3.45 4.00
C LEU A 260 19.40 3.91 3.71
N ALA A 261 20.18 4.23 4.75
CA ALA A 261 21.58 4.65 4.61
C ALA A 261 22.44 3.60 3.90
N VAL A 262 22.34 2.35 4.35
CA VAL A 262 23.09 1.24 3.76
C VAL A 262 22.68 1.01 2.31
N ALA A 263 21.39 1.12 1.99
CA ALA A 263 20.91 0.99 0.63
C ALA A 263 21.43 2.10 -0.29
N ASP A 264 21.33 3.37 0.13
CA ASP A 264 21.78 4.53 -0.65
C ASP A 264 23.30 4.51 -0.88
N VAL A 265 24.08 4.25 0.16
CA VAL A 265 25.54 4.11 0.06
C VAL A 265 25.91 2.92 -0.84
N GLY A 266 25.23 1.78 -0.68
CA GLY A 266 25.45 0.62 -1.51
C GLY A 266 25.13 0.87 -2.99
N MET A 267 24.04 1.59 -3.28
CA MET A 267 23.68 1.98 -4.65
C MET A 267 24.70 2.96 -5.23
N ALA A 268 25.19 3.91 -4.43
CA ALA A 268 26.26 4.82 -4.83
C ALA A 268 27.55 4.05 -5.19
N LEU A 269 27.98 3.12 -4.33
CA LEU A 269 29.14 2.27 -4.57
C LEU A 269 28.97 1.40 -5.82
N LEU A 270 27.78 0.82 -6.02
CA LEU A 270 27.47 0.06 -7.21
C LEU A 270 27.64 0.90 -8.49
N LEU A 271 27.14 2.14 -8.51
CA LEU A 271 27.29 3.05 -9.65
C LEU A 271 28.74 3.51 -9.87
N ILE A 272 29.53 3.65 -8.82
CA ILE A 272 30.97 3.92 -8.93
C ILE A 272 31.68 2.75 -9.61
N VAL A 273 31.42 1.52 -9.16
CA VAL A 273 32.00 0.30 -9.76
C VAL A 273 31.54 0.14 -11.21
N ALA A 274 30.27 0.44 -11.50
CA ALA A 274 29.71 0.46 -12.85
C ALA A 274 30.19 1.65 -13.71
N ARG A 275 31.07 2.52 -13.19
CA ARG A 275 31.63 3.70 -13.88
C ARG A 275 30.55 4.64 -14.45
N ALA A 276 29.51 4.90 -13.68
CA ALA A 276 28.36 5.73 -14.06
C ALA A 276 28.29 7.06 -13.29
N PRO A 277 29.28 7.97 -13.39
CA PRO A 277 29.39 9.15 -12.53
C PRO A 277 28.27 10.17 -12.75
N LEU A 278 27.78 10.34 -13.99
CA LEU A 278 26.67 11.25 -14.29
C LEU A 278 25.36 10.75 -13.63
N TRP A 279 25.12 9.44 -13.67
CA TRP A 279 23.97 8.82 -13.02
C TRP A 279 24.06 8.89 -11.49
N LEU A 280 25.27 8.77 -10.93
CA LEU A 280 25.50 8.97 -9.50
C LEU A 280 25.17 10.40 -9.05
N ALA A 281 25.55 11.42 -9.84
CA ALA A 281 25.20 12.81 -9.55
C ALA A 281 23.67 13.00 -9.53
N LEU A 282 22.97 12.42 -10.51
CA LEU A 282 21.50 12.47 -10.56
C LEU A 282 20.85 11.73 -9.37
N MET A 283 21.35 10.54 -9.02
CA MET A 283 20.91 9.81 -7.82
C MET A 283 21.06 10.66 -6.55
N SER A 284 22.21 11.32 -6.40
CA SER A 284 22.51 12.15 -5.23
C SER A 284 21.49 13.29 -5.07
N VAL A 285 21.06 13.91 -6.18
CA VAL A 285 20.00 14.93 -6.18
C VAL A 285 18.65 14.32 -5.78
N LEU A 286 18.32 13.13 -6.28
CA LEU A 286 17.05 12.45 -5.98
C LEU A 286 16.95 11.98 -4.51
N TRP A 287 18.06 11.62 -3.87
CA TRP A 287 18.10 11.21 -2.46
C TRP A 287 18.17 12.40 -1.49
N LEU A 288 18.59 13.59 -1.94
CA LEU A 288 18.74 14.77 -1.09
C LEU A 288 17.50 15.10 -0.24
N PRO A 289 16.26 15.08 -0.80
CA PRO A 289 15.06 15.33 -0.01
C PRO A 289 14.87 14.31 1.13
N THR A 290 15.26 13.05 0.94
CA THR A 290 15.19 12.01 1.97
C THR A 290 16.05 12.37 3.17
N TRP A 291 17.33 12.67 2.92
CA TRP A 291 18.28 12.98 3.98
C TRP A 291 17.97 14.31 4.67
N LEU A 292 17.45 15.30 3.94
CA LEU A 292 17.01 16.56 4.51
C LEU A 292 15.80 16.37 5.45
N LEU A 293 14.81 15.55 5.08
CA LEU A 293 13.68 15.26 5.95
C LEU A 293 14.07 14.39 7.16
N VAL A 294 14.98 13.43 6.99
CA VAL A 294 15.53 12.63 8.09
C VAL A 294 16.26 13.53 9.09
N TYR A 295 17.11 14.44 8.61
CA TYR A 295 17.83 15.41 9.45
C TYR A 295 16.86 16.31 10.21
N GLN A 296 15.81 16.81 9.53
CA GLN A 296 14.75 17.63 10.14
C GLN A 296 13.75 16.83 11.00
N ARG A 297 13.90 15.49 11.10
CA ARG A 297 12.98 14.58 11.79
C ARG A 297 11.52 14.72 11.35
N ARG A 298 11.30 14.98 10.06
CA ARG A 298 9.97 15.13 9.46
C ARG A 298 9.46 13.81 8.87
N PRO A 299 8.13 13.63 8.72
CA PRO A 299 7.57 12.44 8.11
C PRO A 299 7.97 12.30 6.64
N LEU A 300 8.31 11.08 6.22
CA LEU A 300 8.84 10.77 4.88
C LEU A 300 7.76 10.48 3.81
N GLN A 301 6.47 10.58 4.16
CA GLN A 301 5.33 10.19 3.31
C GLN A 301 5.30 10.88 1.94
N ARG A 302 5.90 12.06 1.81
CA ARG A 302 5.91 12.86 0.57
C ARG A 302 7.02 12.45 -0.41
N LEU A 303 7.87 11.49 -0.05
CA LEU A 303 9.05 11.12 -0.82
C LEU A 303 8.82 9.98 -1.83
N ASN A 304 7.62 9.39 -1.85
CA ASN A 304 7.28 8.27 -2.73
C ASN A 304 7.69 8.51 -4.20
N PHE A 305 7.41 9.71 -4.72
CA PHE A 305 7.79 10.09 -6.08
C PHE A 305 9.31 10.10 -6.29
N TRP A 306 10.06 10.68 -5.36
CA TRP A 306 11.52 10.77 -5.43
C TRP A 306 12.17 9.38 -5.37
N TRP A 307 11.66 8.50 -4.52
CA TRP A 307 12.12 7.12 -4.44
C TRP A 307 11.79 6.30 -5.69
N LEU A 308 10.59 6.47 -6.25
CA LEU A 308 10.23 5.83 -7.52
C LEU A 308 11.14 6.32 -8.66
N ALA A 309 11.36 7.63 -8.78
CA ALA A 309 12.26 8.20 -9.77
C ALA A 309 13.69 7.65 -9.58
N ALA A 310 14.16 7.56 -8.34
CA ALA A 310 15.46 6.99 -8.03
C ALA A 310 15.57 5.53 -8.48
N MET A 311 14.53 4.72 -8.25
CA MET A 311 14.48 3.31 -8.68
C MET A 311 14.60 3.17 -10.19
N LEU A 312 13.78 3.92 -10.93
CA LEU A 312 13.80 3.89 -12.40
C LEU A 312 15.15 4.36 -12.95
N VAL A 313 15.68 5.47 -12.44
CA VAL A 313 16.96 6.02 -12.88
C VAL A 313 18.11 5.08 -12.53
N SER A 314 18.09 4.39 -11.39
CA SER A 314 19.10 3.39 -11.06
C SER A 314 19.08 2.19 -12.02
N GLY A 315 17.89 1.79 -12.47
CA GLY A 315 17.73 0.79 -13.53
C GLY A 315 18.35 1.28 -14.84
N VAL A 316 17.97 2.48 -15.31
CA VAL A 316 18.55 3.07 -16.54
C VAL A 316 20.07 3.16 -16.46
N ALA A 317 20.60 3.64 -15.32
CA ALA A 317 22.03 3.78 -15.10
C ALA A 317 22.77 2.44 -15.27
N LEU A 318 22.23 1.37 -14.68
CA LEU A 318 22.83 0.05 -14.81
C LEU A 318 22.73 -0.49 -16.24
N GLY A 319 21.60 -0.30 -16.91
CA GLY A 319 21.40 -0.74 -18.30
C GLY A 319 22.27 -0.01 -19.32
N GLN A 320 22.59 1.26 -19.10
CA GLN A 320 23.47 2.05 -19.97
C GLN A 320 24.96 1.89 -19.66
N SER A 321 25.31 1.42 -18.48
CA SER A 321 26.70 1.17 -18.09
C SER A 321 27.31 -0.05 -18.79
N GLY A 322 26.67 -0.63 -19.82
CA GLY A 322 27.06 -1.92 -20.43
C GLY A 322 26.73 -2.17 -21.87
#